data_AF-A0A382JGC6-F1
#
_entry.id   AF-A0A382JGC6-F1
#
_cell.length_a   1.000
_cell.length_b   1.000
_cell.length_c   1.000
_cell.angle_alpha   90.00
_cell.angle_beta   90.00
_cell.angle_gamma   90.00
#
_symmetry.space_group_name_H-M   'P 1'
#
loop_
_entity.id
_entity.type
_entity.pdbx_description
1 polymer ?
#
loop_
_entity_poly.entity_id
_entity_poly.type
_entity_poly.pdbx_seq_one_letter_code
_entity_poly.pdbx_strand_id
1 'polypeptide(L)'
;MPEGYDALILGQLAAQAEQTALLFIVPDDVRLANTHDCLTFFAPEVECLLVPAWDCLPYDRISPRNDLVSERISSLVTLATQGNGPRVVLATVNSLLQRVPPREAMARATFNLQKGGELNLDDLFVYLECNGFSLGGT
;
A
#
# COMPACT_ATOMS: atom_id res chain seq x y z
N MET A 1 -24.99 -7.41 -11.54
CA MET A 1 -23.70 -7.77 -12.17
C MET A 1 -23.15 -8.96 -11.39
N PRO A 2 -22.70 -10.05 -12.03
CA PRO A 2 -22.08 -11.16 -11.32
C PRO A 2 -20.87 -10.69 -10.51
N GLU A 3 -20.61 -11.31 -9.36
CA GLU A 3 -19.40 -11.03 -8.59
C GLU A 3 -18.15 -11.39 -9.41
N GLY A 4 -17.11 -10.54 -9.37
CA GLY A 4 -15.85 -10.71 -10.10
C GLY A 4 -15.82 -10.09 -11.50
N TYR A 5 -16.96 -9.74 -12.10
CA TYR A 5 -16.99 -9.05 -13.40
C TYR A 5 -16.44 -7.61 -13.31
N ASP A 6 -16.54 -6.98 -12.14
CA ASP A 6 -15.90 -5.70 -11.83
C ASP A 6 -14.38 -5.78 -11.94
N ALA A 7 -13.77 -6.85 -11.43
CA ALA A 7 -12.32 -7.03 -11.49
C ALA A 7 -11.80 -7.14 -12.94
N LEU A 8 -12.54 -7.82 -13.81
CA LEU A 8 -12.20 -7.90 -15.24
C LEU A 8 -12.23 -6.51 -15.89
N ILE A 9 -13.28 -5.72 -15.62
CA ILE A 9 -13.39 -4.35 -16.15
C ILE A 9 -12.26 -3.47 -15.60
N LEU A 10 -11.95 -3.60 -14.30
CA LEU A 10 -10.88 -2.85 -13.67
C LEU A 10 -9.52 -3.13 -14.31
N GLY A 11 -9.21 -4.39 -14.60
CA GLY A 11 -7.98 -4.76 -15.31
C GLY A 11 -7.89 -4.10 -16.69
N GLN A 12 -8.98 -4.13 -17.46
CA GLN A 12 -9.04 -3.49 -18.78
C GLN A 12 -8.87 -1.97 -18.71
N LEU A 13 -9.53 -1.32 -17.73
CA LEU A 13 -9.39 0.12 -17.52
C LEU A 13 -7.96 0.47 -17.09
N ALA A 14 -7.34 -0.33 -16.22
CA ALA A 14 -5.99 -0.10 -15.73
C ALA A 14 -4.97 -0.19 -16.87
N ALA A 15 -5.11 -1.19 -17.75
CA ALA A 15 -4.28 -1.36 -18.93
C ALA A 15 -4.35 -0.14 -19.89
N GLN A 16 -5.49 0.55 -19.96
CA GLN A 16 -5.66 1.75 -20.78
C GLN A 16 -5.17 3.03 -20.10
N ALA A 17 -4.97 3.03 -18.78
CA ALA A 17 -4.62 4.22 -18.02
C ALA A 17 -3.13 4.61 -18.12
N GLU A 18 -2.33 3.86 -18.89
CA GLU A 18 -0.88 3.98 -19.16
C GLU A 18 0.01 4.23 -17.93
N GLN A 19 -0.07 5.42 -17.34
CA GLN A 19 0.76 5.91 -16.24
C GLN A 19 -0.04 6.42 -15.02
N THR A 20 -1.36 6.36 -15.07
CA THR A 20 -2.21 6.80 -13.95
C THR A 20 -2.74 5.60 -13.19
N ALA A 21 -2.48 5.56 -11.88
CA ALA A 21 -3.07 4.55 -11.01
C ALA A 21 -4.59 4.75 -10.91
N LEU A 22 -5.37 3.68 -11.07
CA LEU A 22 -6.82 3.70 -10.87
C LEU A 22 -7.16 3.41 -9.41
N LEU A 23 -7.84 4.34 -8.74
CA LEU A 23 -8.39 4.11 -7.42
C LEU A 23 -9.78 3.47 -7.53
N PHE A 24 -9.95 2.27 -6.96
CA PHE A 24 -11.24 1.60 -6.85
C PHE A 24 -11.65 1.50 -5.38
N ILE A 25 -12.84 2.04 -5.08
CA ILE A 25 -13.36 2.14 -3.72
C ILE A 25 -14.44 1.09 -3.51
N VAL A 26 -14.28 0.27 -2.49
CA VAL A 26 -15.20 -0.80 -2.10
C VAL A 26 -15.85 -0.52 -0.74
N PRO A 27 -17.02 -1.10 -0.44
CA PRO A 27 -17.74 -0.80 0.80
C PRO A 27 -17.05 -1.33 2.07
N ASP A 28 -16.40 -2.49 2.00
CA ASP A 28 -15.84 -3.19 3.16
C ASP A 28 -14.64 -4.07 2.78
N ASP A 29 -13.95 -4.61 3.80
CA ASP A 29 -12.73 -5.38 3.64
C ASP A 29 -12.98 -6.77 3.01
N VAL A 30 -14.18 -7.34 3.18
CA VAL A 30 -14.55 -8.60 2.52
C VAL A 30 -14.63 -8.38 1.02
N ARG A 31 -15.28 -7.29 0.59
CA ARG A 31 -15.33 -6.93 -0.82
C ARG A 31 -13.95 -6.56 -1.36
N LEU A 32 -13.11 -5.90 -0.56
CA LEU A 32 -11.74 -5.57 -0.93
C LEU A 32 -10.92 -6.83 -1.23
N ALA A 33 -10.94 -7.81 -0.33
CA ALA A 33 -10.23 -9.08 -0.52
C ALA A 33 -10.74 -9.85 -1.76
N ASN A 34 -12.07 -9.95 -1.92
CA ASN A 34 -12.66 -10.64 -3.08
C ASN A 34 -12.30 -9.95 -4.40
N THR A 35 -12.34 -8.61 -4.45
CA THR A 35 -11.96 -7.85 -5.65
C THR A 35 -10.47 -8.00 -5.95
N HIS A 36 -9.62 -7.99 -4.92
CA HIS A 36 -8.18 -8.24 -5.07
C HIS A 36 -7.93 -9.61 -5.71
N ASP A 37 -8.48 -10.68 -5.15
CA ASP A 37 -8.27 -12.05 -5.65
C ASP A 37 -8.78 -12.22 -7.08
N CYS A 38 -9.94 -11.63 -7.40
CA CYS A 38 -10.46 -11.64 -8.76
C CYS A 38 -9.55 -10.86 -9.71
N LEU A 39 -9.02 -9.70 -9.31
CA LEU A 39 -8.16 -8.88 -10.15
C LEU A 39 -6.83 -9.60 -10.42
N THR A 40 -6.22 -10.21 -9.40
CA THR A 40 -5.01 -11.02 -9.55
C THR A 40 -5.24 -12.21 -10.49
N PHE A 41 -6.45 -12.79 -10.49
CA PHE A 41 -6.80 -13.87 -11.41
C PHE A 41 -7.00 -13.39 -12.85
N PHE A 42 -7.77 -12.31 -13.07
CA PHE A 42 -8.16 -11.86 -14.40
C PHE A 42 -7.12 -10.97 -15.11
N ALA A 43 -6.29 -10.25 -14.34
CA ALA A 43 -5.29 -9.30 -14.86
C ALA A 43 -4.01 -9.32 -14.00
N PRO A 44 -3.26 -10.44 -13.97
CA PRO A 44 -2.04 -10.60 -13.17
C PRO A 44 -0.91 -9.62 -13.52
N GLU A 45 -0.96 -9.00 -14.71
CA GLU A 45 -0.04 -7.96 -15.15
C GLU A 45 -0.31 -6.58 -14.53
N VAL A 46 -1.48 -6.39 -13.92
CA VAL A 46 -1.85 -5.14 -13.26
C VAL A 46 -1.37 -5.17 -11.81
N GLU A 47 -0.55 -4.20 -11.43
CA GLU A 47 -0.11 -4.05 -10.05
C GLU A 47 -1.29 -3.64 -9.17
N CYS A 48 -1.67 -4.49 -8.22
CA CYS A 48 -2.74 -4.19 -7.27
C CYS A 48 -2.16 -3.78 -5.91
N LEU A 49 -2.40 -2.54 -5.49
CA LEU A 49 -2.00 -2.03 -4.17
C LEU A 49 -3.21 -1.98 -3.24
N LEU A 50 -3.09 -2.58 -2.05
CA LEU A 50 -4.11 -2.53 -1.01
C LEU A 50 -3.81 -1.42 -0.03
N VAL A 51 -4.74 -0.51 0.19
CA VAL A 51 -4.63 0.51 1.25
C VAL A 51 -5.68 0.19 2.31
N PRO A 52 -5.38 -0.67 3.30
CA PRO A 52 -6.34 -1.10 4.30
C PRO A 52 -6.64 0.04 5.29
N ALA A 53 -7.88 0.11 5.78
CA ALA A 53 -8.24 1.00 6.88
C ALA A 53 -7.62 0.48 8.19
N TRP A 54 -7.34 1.37 9.14
CA TRP A 54 -7.06 0.94 10.52
C TRP A 54 -8.17 0.06 11.10
N ASP A 55 -7.79 -0.96 11.87
CA ASP A 55 -8.69 -1.89 12.57
C ASP A 55 -9.18 -1.37 13.93
N CYS A 56 -9.00 -0.08 14.18
CA CYS A 56 -9.49 0.63 15.36
C CYS A 56 -10.45 1.76 14.99
N LEU A 57 -11.27 2.19 15.95
CA LEU A 57 -12.20 3.29 15.74
C LEU A 57 -11.46 4.64 15.71
N PRO A 58 -12.05 5.69 15.10
CA PRO A 58 -11.57 7.05 15.27
C PRO A 58 -11.50 7.40 16.77
N TYR A 59 -10.32 7.84 17.24
CA TYR A 59 -10.04 8.18 18.64
C TYR A 59 -10.06 6.99 19.61
N ASP A 60 -9.79 5.78 19.12
CA ASP A 60 -9.58 4.61 19.97
C ASP A 60 -8.33 4.75 20.86
N ARG A 61 -8.31 4.03 21.98
CA ARG A 61 -7.18 3.97 22.90
C ARG A 61 -6.15 2.92 22.52
N ILE A 62 -6.51 2.03 21.60
CA ILE A 62 -5.66 0.94 21.12
C ILE A 62 -5.13 1.32 19.74
N SER A 63 -3.82 1.20 19.58
CA SER A 63 -3.17 1.38 18.28
C SER A 63 -3.56 0.26 17.31
N PRO A 64 -3.64 0.55 16.00
CA PRO A 64 -3.86 -0.50 15.00
C PRO A 64 -2.76 -1.56 15.04
N ARG A 65 -3.07 -2.76 14.59
CA ARG A 65 -2.08 -3.85 14.58
C ARG A 65 -0.90 -3.52 13.66
N ASN A 66 0.30 -3.91 14.09
CA ASN A 66 1.56 -3.58 13.41
C ASN A 66 1.66 -4.16 12.00
N ASP A 67 1.10 -5.34 11.75
CA ASP A 67 1.03 -5.96 10.43
C ASP A 67 0.20 -5.11 9.45
N LEU A 68 -0.97 -4.65 9.88
CA LEU A 68 -1.85 -3.78 9.10
C LEU A 68 -1.20 -2.42 8.82
N VAL A 69 -0.54 -1.82 9.83
CA VAL A 69 0.19 -0.56 9.64
C VAL A 69 1.33 -0.75 8.65
N SER A 70 2.06 -1.87 8.73
CA SER A 70 3.17 -2.19 7.84
C SER A 70 2.70 -2.38 6.39
N GLU A 71 1.60 -3.10 6.17
CA GLU A 71 0.97 -3.25 4.85
C GLU A 71 0.54 -1.89 4.28
N ARG A 72 -0.14 -1.07 5.09
CA ARG A 72 -0.59 0.27 4.67
C ARG A 72 0.60 1.16 4.29
N ILE A 73 1.66 1.19 5.09
CA ILE A 73 2.86 1.99 4.79
C ILE A 73 3.55 1.47 3.53
N SER A 74 3.68 0.15 3.36
CA SER A 74 4.26 -0.44 2.15
C SER A 74 3.52 0.02 0.89
N SER A 75 2.19 -0.07 0.89
CA SER A 75 1.37 0.36 -0.26
C SER A 75 1.47 1.87 -0.52
N LEU A 76 1.50 2.70 0.53
CA LEU A 76 1.64 4.16 0.37
C LEU A 76 3.03 4.55 -0.14
N VAL A 77 4.09 3.87 0.29
CA VAL A 77 5.46 4.07 -0.21
C VAL A 77 5.53 3.67 -1.69
N THR A 78 5.00 2.51 -2.07
CA THR A 78 4.92 2.05 -3.47
C THR A 78 4.06 2.97 -4.35
N LEU A 79 3.00 3.55 -3.78
CA LEU A 79 2.18 4.54 -4.47
C LEU A 79 2.88 5.90 -4.63
N ALA A 80 3.71 6.30 -3.66
CA ALA A 80 4.46 7.55 -3.70
C ALA A 80 5.57 7.52 -4.76
N THR A 81 6.15 6.34 -5.02
CA THR A 81 7.12 6.10 -6.08
C THR A 81 6.45 5.86 -7.43
N GLN A 82 7.17 6.17 -8.52
CA GLN A 82 6.65 5.96 -9.87
C GLN A 82 6.65 4.46 -10.19
N GLY A 83 5.47 3.90 -10.46
CA GLY A 83 5.32 2.54 -10.96
C GLY A 83 5.66 2.44 -12.44
N ASN A 84 5.97 1.22 -12.88
CA ASN A 84 6.08 0.89 -14.28
C ASN A 84 4.87 0.03 -14.67
N GLY A 85 3.94 0.60 -15.44
CA GLY A 85 2.80 -0.13 -15.98
C GLY A 85 1.46 0.14 -15.27
N PRO A 86 0.43 -0.64 -15.62
CA PRO A 86 -0.93 -0.44 -15.14
C PRO A 86 -1.04 -0.77 -13.66
N ARG A 87 -1.72 0.10 -12.91
CA ARG A 87 -1.82 0.02 -11.45
C ARG A 87 -3.25 0.27 -10.99
N VAL A 88 -3.72 -0.55 -10.07
CA VAL A 88 -4.99 -0.37 -9.35
C VAL A 88 -4.69 -0.23 -7.86
N VAL A 89 -5.28 0.78 -7.23
CA VAL A 89 -5.30 0.96 -5.78
C VAL A 89 -6.68 0.56 -5.28
N LEU A 90 -6.75 -0.44 -4.42
CA LEU A 90 -7.97 -0.87 -3.74
C LEU A 90 -8.02 -0.26 -2.34
N ALA A 91 -9.12 0.40 -2.02
CA ALA A 91 -9.35 0.98 -0.71
C ALA A 91 -10.83 0.89 -0.32
N THR A 92 -11.11 0.83 0.99
CA THR A 92 -12.46 1.05 1.49
C THR A 92 -12.75 2.55 1.66
N VAL A 93 -14.03 2.91 1.80
CA VAL A 93 -14.42 4.27 2.16
C VAL A 93 -13.74 4.73 3.45
N ASN A 94 -13.66 3.85 4.46
CA ASN A 94 -12.99 4.14 5.74
C ASN A 94 -11.50 4.43 5.56
N SER A 95 -10.83 3.67 4.70
CA SER A 95 -9.41 3.87 4.40
C SER A 95 -9.15 5.22 3.72
N LEU A 96 -10.04 5.63 2.82
CA LEU A 96 -9.93 6.89 2.07
C LEU A 96 -10.10 8.13 2.95
N LEU A 97 -10.97 8.05 3.96
CA LEU A 97 -11.21 9.18 4.88
C LEU A 97 -10.03 9.44 5.82
N GLN A 98 -9.15 8.45 6.01
CA GLN A 98 -7.97 8.58 6.85
C GLN A 98 -6.91 9.44 6.15
N ARG A 99 -6.56 10.57 6.75
CA ARG A 99 -5.44 11.41 6.28
C ARG A 99 -4.16 10.60 6.30
N VAL A 100 -3.37 10.74 5.24
CA VAL A 100 -2.06 10.09 5.10
C VAL A 100 -0.93 11.11 5.19
N PRO A 101 0.30 10.69 5.54
CA PRO A 101 1.46 11.56 5.48
C PRO A 101 1.68 12.14 4.07
N PRO A 102 2.39 13.29 3.95
CA PRO A 102 2.72 13.87 2.65
C PRO A 102 3.49 12.88 1.76
N ARG A 103 3.30 12.99 0.43
CA ARG A 103 3.94 12.12 -0.55
C ARG A 103 5.46 12.11 -0.42
N GLU A 104 6.07 13.27 -0.16
CA GLU A 104 7.52 13.43 -0.02
C GLU A 104 8.06 12.76 1.25
N ALA A 105 7.23 12.60 2.27
CA ALA A 105 7.60 11.82 3.46
C ALA A 105 7.62 10.32 3.11
N MET A 106 6.59 9.82 2.43
CA MET A 106 6.52 8.42 2.00
C MET A 106 7.61 8.05 1.00
N ALA A 107 7.91 8.91 0.02
CA ALA A 107 8.97 8.67 -0.95
C ALA A 107 10.38 8.60 -0.33
N ARG A 108 10.58 9.20 0.86
CA ARG A 108 11.85 9.15 1.61
C ARG A 108 11.87 8.10 2.71
N ALA A 109 10.75 7.40 2.93
CA ALA A 109 10.62 6.39 3.99
C ALA A 109 11.22 5.04 3.59
N THR A 110 12.15 5.00 2.62
CA THR A 110 12.79 3.77 2.13
C THR A 110 14.31 3.86 2.29
N PHE A 111 14.92 2.79 2.77
CA PHE A 111 16.37 2.62 2.79
C PHE A 111 16.74 1.43 1.90
N ASN A 112 17.52 1.68 0.84
CA ASN A 112 17.87 0.66 -0.15
C ASN A 112 19.19 -0.03 0.22
N LEU A 113 19.16 -1.35 0.30
CA LEU A 113 20.31 -2.21 0.57
C LEU A 113 20.45 -3.24 -0.55
N GLN A 114 21.67 -3.44 -1.05
CA GLN A 114 21.96 -4.44 -2.10
C GLN A 114 23.16 -5.29 -1.72
N LYS A 115 23.09 -6.60 -2.03
CA LYS A 115 24.21 -7.53 -1.81
C LYS A 115 25.46 -7.05 -2.55
N GLY A 116 26.57 -6.93 -1.83
CA GLY A 116 27.85 -6.46 -2.37
C GLY A 116 27.98 -4.95 -2.48
N GLY A 117 26.95 -4.18 -2.06
CA GLY A 117 27.06 -2.73 -1.92
C GLY A 117 27.82 -2.34 -0.65
N GLU A 118 28.37 -1.13 -0.65
CA GLU A 118 28.91 -0.51 0.56
C GLU A 118 27.77 0.04 1.43
N LEU A 119 27.86 -0.21 2.74
CA LEU A 119 26.88 0.25 3.72
C LEU A 119 27.57 1.14 4.74
N ASN A 120 27.11 2.38 4.86
CA ASN A 120 27.42 3.22 6.00
C ASN A 120 26.46 2.88 7.15
N LEU A 121 27.00 2.32 8.23
CA LEU A 121 26.21 1.93 9.40
C LEU A 121 25.60 3.15 10.11
N ASP A 122 26.30 4.29 10.14
CA ASP A 122 25.80 5.49 10.81
C ASP A 122 24.53 6.01 10.12
N ASP A 123 24.52 6.03 8.78
CA ASP A 123 23.34 6.43 8.00
C ASP A 123 22.16 5.47 8.22
N LEU A 124 22.43 4.17 8.35
CA LEU A 124 21.41 3.17 8.66
C LEU A 124 20.84 3.38 10.06
N PHE A 125 21.67 3.61 11.08
CA PHE A 125 21.20 3.84 12.45
C PHE A 125 20.33 5.10 12.53
N VAL A 126 20.78 6.21 11.93
CA VAL A 126 20.00 7.46 11.87
C VAL A 126 18.66 7.22 11.19
N TYR A 127 18.62 6.49 10.07
CA TYR A 127 17.38 6.15 9.38
C TYR A 127 16.43 5.34 10.27
N LEU A 128 16.92 4.29 10.93
CA LEU A 128 16.11 3.43 11.79
C LEU A 128 15.54 4.20 12.99
N GLU A 129 16.36 5.00 13.67
CA GLU A 129 15.92 5.83 14.80
C GLU A 129 14.86 6.85 14.38
N CYS A 130 15.07 7.55 13.25
CA CYS A 130 14.13 8.54 12.74
C CYS A 130 12.78 7.93 12.33
N ASN A 131 12.76 6.64 11.95
CA ASN A 131 11.53 5.91 11.59
C ASN A 131 10.95 5.10 12.77
N GLY A 132 11.42 5.33 13.99
CA GLY A 132 10.84 4.77 15.21
C GLY A 132 11.16 3.29 15.45
N PHE A 133 12.18 2.74 14.78
CA PHE A 133 12.67 1.40 15.08
C PHE A 133 13.40 1.42 16.42
N SER A 134 13.04 0.48 17.30
CA SER A 134 13.76 0.23 18.54
C SER A 134 14.84 -0.83 18.33
N LEU A 135 16.02 -0.63 18.92
CA LEU A 135 17.03 -1.67 19.02
C LEU A 135 16.46 -2.86 19.80
N GLY A 136 16.24 -3.98 19.12
CA GLY A 136 15.89 -5.24 19.74
C GLY A 136 17.13 -5.85 20.40
N GLY A 137 17.35 -5.54 21.69
CA GLY A 137 18.48 -6.06 22.47
C GLY A 137 18.05 -6.50 23.87
N THR A 138 18.14 -7.84 24.08
CA THR A 138 18.01 -8.63 25.33
C THR A 138 16.72 -8.57 26.13
#